data_AF-A0A6N8LU57-F1
#
_entry.id   AF-A0A6N8LU57-F1
#
_cell.length_a   1.000
_cell.length_b   1.000
_cell.length_c   1.000
_cell.angle_alpha   90.00
_cell.angle_beta   90.00
_cell.angle_gamma   90.00
#
_symmetry.space_group_name_H-M   'P 1'
#
loop_
_entity.id
_entity.type
_entity.pdbx_description
1 polymer ?
#
loop_
_entity_poly.entity_id
_entity_poly.type
_entity_poly.pdbx_seq_one_letter_code
_entity_poly.pdbx_strand_id
1 'polypeptide(L)'
;MNMHVSVNIAASTSARDLWYKALAEQEAAKQALEHYNSAIYDPIYEEIERISPRPDLCFEIEALNGQITQYRVDPTNLHAWDDHWSPVFRRKAAEVRDAWLAYRRDSERLGADAAGLESDRLCDVQCAIENGLIQTPAPDCPALLWKLEKLFGPEARDEDDYAPAWCAEWINVVMNDARRFLAASMSVQVVEHSACSRG
;
A
#
# COMPACT_ATOMS: atom_id res chain seq x y z
N MET A 1 33.96 -16.79 -34.75
CA MET A 1 33.81 -15.53 -33.99
C MET A 1 32.33 -15.14 -34.06
N ASN A 2 31.52 -15.62 -33.11
CA ASN A 2 30.07 -15.32 -32.96
C ASN A 2 29.59 -15.51 -31.49
N MET A 3 30.52 -15.77 -30.56
CA MET A 3 30.19 -16.19 -29.19
C MET A 3 29.70 -15.01 -28.32
N HIS A 4 30.23 -13.80 -28.52
CA HIS A 4 29.86 -12.62 -27.73
C HIS A 4 28.42 -12.13 -27.99
N VAL A 5 27.92 -12.26 -29.21
CA VAL A 5 26.55 -11.85 -29.56
C VAL A 5 25.54 -12.82 -28.97
N SER A 6 25.81 -14.13 -29.01
CA SER A 6 24.92 -15.17 -28.47
C SER A 6 24.79 -15.11 -26.95
N VAL A 7 25.88 -14.80 -26.22
CA VAL A 7 25.85 -14.67 -24.75
C VAL A 7 25.03 -13.46 -24.32
N ASN A 8 25.15 -12.33 -25.02
CA ASN A 8 24.36 -11.12 -24.72
C ASN A 8 22.87 -11.31 -24.99
N ILE A 9 22.51 -12.01 -26.07
CA ILE A 9 21.10 -12.33 -26.37
C ILE A 9 20.54 -13.26 -25.29
N ALA A 10 21.24 -14.34 -24.93
CA ALA A 10 20.79 -15.28 -23.90
C ALA A 10 20.63 -14.63 -22.52
N ALA A 11 21.56 -13.76 -22.12
CA ALA A 11 21.45 -12.99 -20.87
C ALA A 11 20.27 -12.01 -20.89
N SER A 12 19.99 -11.37 -22.03
CA SER A 12 18.86 -10.44 -22.19
C SER A 12 17.50 -11.13 -22.17
N THR A 13 17.40 -12.32 -22.76
CA THR A 13 16.18 -13.16 -22.71
C THR A 13 15.93 -13.63 -21.28
N SER A 14 16.98 -14.05 -20.57
CA SER A 14 16.86 -14.45 -19.17
C SER A 14 16.40 -13.30 -18.25
N ALA A 15 16.85 -12.06 -18.48
CA ALA A 15 16.42 -10.90 -17.68
C ALA A 15 14.96 -10.52 -17.95
N ARG A 16 14.54 -10.60 -19.21
CA ARG A 16 13.14 -10.38 -19.62
C ARG A 16 12.20 -11.38 -18.94
N ASP A 17 12.53 -12.67 -19.03
CA ASP A 17 11.69 -13.73 -18.48
C ASP A 17 11.56 -13.62 -16.95
N LEU A 18 12.65 -13.26 -16.26
CA LEU A 18 12.62 -13.03 -14.81
C LEU A 18 11.72 -11.85 -14.44
N TRP A 19 11.78 -10.74 -15.18
CA TRP A 19 10.94 -9.57 -14.90
C TRP A 19 9.46 -9.88 -15.09
N TYR A 20 9.08 -10.53 -16.20
CA TYR A 20 7.68 -10.90 -16.45
C TYR A 20 7.16 -11.98 -15.50
N LYS A 21 8.04 -12.88 -15.04
CA LYS A 21 7.68 -13.82 -13.97
C LYS A 21 7.34 -13.08 -12.67
N ALA A 22 8.18 -12.12 -12.26
CA ALA A 22 7.91 -11.31 -11.07
C ALA A 22 6.63 -10.46 -11.24
N LEU A 23 6.34 -9.97 -12.45
CA LEU A 23 5.09 -9.25 -12.73
C LEU A 23 3.87 -10.16 -12.53
N ALA A 24 3.93 -11.41 -13.02
CA ALA A 24 2.86 -12.38 -12.80
C ALA A 24 2.70 -12.74 -11.32
N GLU A 25 3.80 -12.84 -10.56
CA GLU A 25 3.78 -13.07 -9.11
C GLU A 25 3.16 -11.87 -8.36
N GLN A 26 3.43 -10.64 -8.79
CA GLN A 26 2.83 -9.43 -8.22
C GLN A 26 1.31 -9.39 -8.44
N GLU A 27 0.85 -9.70 -9.66
CA GLU A 27 -0.57 -9.74 -9.98
C GLU A 27 -1.30 -10.83 -9.18
N ALA A 28 -0.68 -12.01 -9.04
CA ALA A 28 -1.23 -13.07 -8.19
C ALA A 28 -1.30 -12.66 -6.71
N ALA A 29 -0.30 -11.93 -6.19
CA ALA A 29 -0.31 -11.42 -4.83
C ALA A 29 -1.40 -10.35 -4.62
N LYS A 30 -1.56 -9.43 -5.57
CA LYS A 30 -2.64 -8.42 -5.57
C LYS A 30 -4.01 -9.10 -5.52
N GLN A 31 -4.26 -10.08 -6.41
CA GLN A 31 -5.51 -10.83 -6.43
C GLN A 31 -5.76 -11.61 -5.14
N ALA A 32 -4.71 -12.18 -4.53
CA ALA A 32 -4.84 -12.88 -3.26
C ALA A 32 -5.23 -11.93 -2.11
N LEU A 33 -4.63 -10.73 -2.06
CA LEU A 33 -4.99 -9.70 -1.08
C LEU A 33 -6.43 -9.22 -1.29
N GLU A 34 -6.80 -8.86 -2.52
CA GLU A 34 -8.16 -8.41 -2.84
C GLU A 34 -9.22 -9.47 -2.52
N HIS A 35 -8.93 -10.73 -2.85
CA HIS A 35 -9.80 -11.84 -2.52
C HIS A 35 -9.93 -12.04 -1.01
N TYR A 36 -8.81 -12.02 -0.28
CA TYR A 36 -8.82 -12.14 1.17
C TYR A 36 -9.60 -11.00 1.83
N ASN A 37 -9.38 -9.77 1.37
CA ASN A 37 -10.04 -8.60 1.93
C ASN A 37 -11.55 -8.67 1.72
N SER A 38 -11.98 -8.87 0.48
CA SER A 38 -13.41 -8.95 0.14
C SER A 38 -14.13 -10.15 0.75
N ALA A 39 -13.45 -11.30 0.93
CA ALA A 39 -14.09 -12.52 1.42
C ALA A 39 -14.06 -12.65 2.95
N ILE A 40 -13.06 -12.08 3.62
CA ILE A 40 -12.79 -12.31 5.05
C ILE A 40 -12.66 -11.01 5.83
N TYR A 41 -11.72 -10.13 5.44
CA TYR A 41 -11.39 -8.94 6.23
C TYR A 41 -12.56 -7.94 6.30
N ASP A 42 -13.04 -7.47 5.14
CA ASP A 42 -14.08 -6.45 5.07
C ASP A 42 -15.38 -6.92 5.73
N PRO A 43 -15.88 -8.15 5.50
CA PRO A 43 -17.09 -8.65 6.18
C PRO A 43 -16.96 -8.70 7.71
N ILE A 44 -15.77 -9.00 8.25
CA ILE A 44 -15.55 -8.98 9.70
C ILE A 44 -15.68 -7.55 10.24
N TYR A 45 -15.07 -6.58 9.58
CA TYR A 45 -15.12 -5.19 10.00
C TYR A 45 -16.51 -4.57 9.85
N GLU A 46 -17.22 -4.88 8.76
CA GLU A 46 -18.63 -4.49 8.57
C GLU A 46 -19.51 -5.06 9.67
N GLU A 47 -19.32 -6.32 10.05
CA GLU A 47 -20.08 -6.96 11.12
C GLU A 47 -19.78 -6.33 12.48
N ILE A 48 -18.51 -6.00 12.78
CA ILE A 48 -18.13 -5.30 14.01
C ILE A 48 -18.79 -3.94 14.08
N GLU A 49 -18.72 -3.16 13.00
CA GLU A 49 -19.34 -1.83 12.93
C GLU A 49 -20.85 -1.91 13.14
N ARG A 50 -21.48 -2.97 12.63
CA ARG A 50 -22.93 -3.21 12.80
C ARG A 50 -23.32 -3.57 14.23
N ILE A 51 -22.55 -4.43 14.92
CA ILE A 51 -22.95 -4.96 16.24
C ILE A 51 -22.38 -4.18 17.42
N SER A 52 -21.22 -3.56 17.25
CA SER A 52 -20.51 -2.83 18.29
C SER A 52 -19.57 -1.82 17.62
N PRO A 53 -20.09 -0.69 17.10
CA PRO A 53 -19.28 0.30 16.40
C PRO A 53 -18.14 0.81 17.28
N ARG A 54 -17.02 1.17 16.64
CA ARG A 54 -15.84 1.65 17.36
C ARG A 54 -16.17 2.98 18.05
N PRO A 55 -16.00 3.11 19.38
CA PRO A 55 -16.25 4.38 20.04
C PRO A 55 -15.11 5.38 19.80
N ASP A 56 -15.44 6.67 19.75
CA ASP A 56 -14.49 7.78 19.55
C ASP A 56 -13.49 7.99 20.72
N LEU A 57 -13.53 7.12 21.74
CA LEU A 57 -12.69 7.17 22.94
C LEU A 57 -12.68 8.56 23.62
N CYS A 58 -13.78 9.29 23.50
CA CYS A 58 -13.97 10.62 24.07
C CYS A 58 -15.38 10.76 24.65
N PHE A 59 -15.53 11.66 25.62
CA PHE A 59 -16.84 12.10 26.09
C PHE A 59 -16.88 13.62 26.24
N GLU A 60 -18.07 14.19 26.14
CA GLU A 60 -18.30 15.62 26.24
C GLU A 60 -18.95 16.00 27.57
N ILE A 61 -18.52 17.14 28.11
CA ILE A 61 -19.14 17.79 29.27
C ILE A 61 -19.49 19.22 28.89
N GLU A 62 -20.76 19.59 29.09
CA GLU A 62 -21.23 20.96 28.98
C GLU A 62 -21.08 21.67 30.34
N ALA A 63 -20.39 22.81 30.34
CA ALA A 63 -20.27 23.69 31.50
C ALA A 63 -21.52 24.56 31.67
N LEU A 64 -21.67 25.19 32.85
CA LEU A 64 -22.83 26.03 33.17
C LEU A 64 -23.02 27.24 32.23
N ASN A 65 -21.97 27.65 31.53
CA ASN A 65 -21.99 28.73 30.54
C ASN A 65 -22.35 28.23 29.12
N GLY A 66 -22.71 26.95 28.96
CA GLY A 66 -23.01 26.32 27.67
C GLY A 66 -21.77 25.88 26.87
N GLN A 67 -20.56 26.04 27.41
CA GLN A 67 -19.35 25.61 26.72
C GLN A 67 -19.19 24.09 26.81
N ILE A 68 -19.05 23.43 25.66
CA ILE A 68 -18.77 21.99 25.58
C ILE A 68 -17.26 21.77 25.56
N THR A 69 -16.78 20.85 26.40
CA THR A 69 -15.39 20.39 26.41
C THR A 69 -15.34 18.89 26.19
N GLN A 70 -14.49 18.45 25.26
CA GLN A 70 -14.24 17.05 24.97
C GLN A 70 -13.07 16.54 25.82
N TYR A 71 -13.25 15.36 26.42
CA TYR A 71 -12.26 14.68 27.24
C TYR A 71 -11.96 13.30 26.65
N ARG A 72 -10.68 12.94 26.63
CA ARG A 72 -10.21 11.66 26.08
C ARG A 72 -10.19 10.56 27.16
N VAL A 73 -10.56 9.34 26.75
CA VAL A 73 -10.33 8.10 27.48
C VAL A 73 -9.19 7.37 26.79
N ASP A 74 -8.10 7.11 27.50
CA ASP A 74 -6.97 6.38 26.94
C ASP A 74 -7.29 4.88 26.92
N PRO A 75 -7.22 4.19 25.77
CA PRO A 75 -7.48 2.75 25.69
C PRO A 75 -6.47 1.92 26.50
N THR A 76 -5.30 2.48 26.85
CA THR A 76 -4.30 1.86 27.73
C THR A 76 -4.55 2.12 29.23
N ASN A 77 -5.43 3.08 29.56
CA ASN A 77 -5.81 3.42 30.92
C ASN A 77 -7.30 3.78 31.03
N LEU A 78 -8.15 2.76 30.84
CA LEU A 78 -9.61 2.90 30.81
C LEU A 78 -10.23 3.38 32.13
N HIS A 79 -9.49 3.26 33.23
CA HIS A 79 -9.95 3.59 34.58
C HIS A 79 -9.44 4.95 35.08
N ALA A 80 -8.76 5.72 34.22
CA ALA A 80 -8.18 7.03 34.58
C ALA A 80 -9.18 8.01 35.22
N TRP A 81 -10.46 7.85 34.92
CA TRP A 81 -11.53 8.74 35.38
C TRP A 81 -12.35 8.18 36.53
N ASP A 82 -12.12 6.95 36.99
CA ASP A 82 -13.01 6.26 37.96
C ASP A 82 -13.04 6.94 39.34
N ASP A 83 -11.94 7.58 39.74
CA ASP A 83 -11.81 8.33 41.00
C ASP A 83 -12.03 9.84 40.84
N HIS A 84 -12.49 10.29 39.66
CA HIS A 84 -12.71 11.70 39.41
C HIS A 84 -13.80 12.26 40.35
N TRP A 85 -13.54 13.43 40.94
CA TRP A 85 -14.41 14.06 41.94
C TRP A 85 -15.84 14.29 41.42
N SER A 86 -15.99 14.59 40.14
CA SER A 86 -17.29 14.81 39.49
C SER A 86 -17.96 13.48 39.10
N PRO A 87 -19.17 13.18 39.62
CA PRO A 87 -19.94 11.99 39.22
C PRO A 87 -20.34 11.97 37.74
N VAL A 88 -20.42 13.13 37.08
CA VAL A 88 -20.76 13.23 35.66
C VAL A 88 -19.62 12.70 34.80
N PHE A 89 -18.39 13.10 35.12
CA PHE A 89 -17.18 12.60 34.45
C PHE A 89 -17.06 11.08 34.59
N ARG A 90 -17.22 10.56 35.82
CA ARG A 90 -17.15 9.11 36.09
C ARG A 90 -18.15 8.33 35.23
N ARG A 91 -19.40 8.80 35.18
CA ARG A 91 -20.46 8.14 34.39
C ARG A 91 -20.16 8.18 32.89
N LYS A 92 -19.76 9.35 32.37
CA LYS A 92 -19.47 9.54 30.95
C LYS A 92 -18.24 8.74 30.50
N ALA A 93 -17.19 8.71 31.31
CA ALA A 93 -16.03 7.86 31.06
C ALA A 93 -16.37 6.37 31.13
N ALA A 94 -17.24 5.96 32.06
CA ALA A 94 -17.72 4.58 32.16
C ALA A 94 -18.52 4.16 30.90
N GLU A 95 -19.38 5.02 30.37
CA GLU A 95 -20.10 4.78 29.10
C GLU A 95 -19.12 4.49 27.94
N VAL A 96 -18.06 5.31 27.80
CA VAL A 96 -17.03 5.11 26.76
C VAL A 96 -16.22 3.84 26.99
N ARG A 97 -15.80 3.58 28.24
CA ARG A 97 -15.07 2.36 28.61
C ARG A 97 -15.88 1.12 28.28
N ASP A 98 -17.14 1.08 28.70
CA ASP A 98 -17.99 -0.09 28.53
C ASP A 98 -18.25 -0.36 27.04
N ALA A 99 -18.44 0.70 26.23
CA ALA A 99 -18.50 0.61 24.77
C ALA A 99 -17.20 0.08 24.16
N TRP A 100 -16.03 0.56 24.62
CA TRP A 100 -14.73 0.09 24.15
C TRP A 100 -14.49 -1.38 24.49
N LEU A 101 -14.85 -1.81 25.70
CA LEU A 101 -14.73 -3.21 26.12
C LEU A 101 -15.68 -4.13 25.33
N ALA A 102 -16.89 -3.67 25.01
CA ALA A 102 -17.81 -4.39 24.13
C ALA A 102 -17.19 -4.55 22.72
N TYR A 103 -16.70 -3.46 22.14
CA TYR A 103 -16.00 -3.45 20.85
C TYR A 103 -14.82 -4.42 20.83
N ARG A 104 -13.94 -4.39 21.84
CA ARG A 104 -12.77 -5.29 21.91
C ARG A 104 -13.19 -6.75 22.04
N ARG A 105 -14.17 -7.07 22.88
CA ARG A 105 -14.68 -8.43 23.03
C ARG A 105 -15.27 -8.96 21.71
N ASP A 106 -16.07 -8.15 21.02
CA ASP A 106 -16.68 -8.57 19.76
C ASP A 106 -15.67 -8.66 18.62
N SER A 107 -14.66 -7.77 18.60
CA SER A 107 -13.51 -7.85 17.69
C SER A 107 -12.70 -9.13 17.89
N GLU A 108 -12.42 -9.50 19.15
CA GLU A 108 -11.71 -10.73 19.50
C GLU A 108 -12.52 -11.96 19.11
N ARG A 109 -13.82 -11.98 19.42
CA ARG A 109 -14.73 -13.08 19.08
C ARG A 109 -14.82 -13.32 17.57
N LEU A 110 -14.80 -12.25 16.77
CA LEU A 110 -14.85 -12.33 15.31
C LEU A 110 -13.47 -12.54 14.68
N GLY A 111 -12.40 -12.51 15.47
CA GLY A 111 -11.04 -12.72 14.97
C GLY A 111 -10.48 -11.55 14.16
N ALA A 112 -10.95 -10.32 14.39
CA ALA A 112 -10.54 -9.15 13.61
C ALA A 112 -9.03 -8.87 13.67
N ASP A 113 -8.43 -9.00 14.85
CA ASP A 113 -6.99 -8.80 15.00
C ASP A 113 -6.20 -9.80 14.12
N ALA A 114 -6.64 -11.07 14.06
CA ALA A 114 -5.99 -12.08 13.23
C ALA A 114 -6.23 -11.84 11.73
N ALA A 115 -7.43 -11.41 11.36
CA ALA A 115 -7.75 -11.07 9.98
C ALA A 115 -6.95 -9.85 9.48
N GLY A 116 -6.79 -8.82 10.33
CA GLY A 116 -5.95 -7.67 10.03
C GLY A 116 -4.49 -8.04 9.85
N LEU A 117 -3.93 -8.85 10.74
CA LEU A 117 -2.55 -9.32 10.60
C LEU A 117 -2.31 -10.09 9.29
N GLU A 118 -3.28 -10.88 8.83
CA GLU A 118 -3.15 -11.60 7.57
C GLU A 118 -3.31 -10.68 6.35
N SER A 119 -4.22 -9.70 6.41
CA SER A 119 -4.34 -8.65 5.38
C SER A 119 -3.04 -7.86 5.26
N ASP A 120 -2.47 -7.42 6.39
CA ASP A 120 -1.18 -6.72 6.45
C ASP A 120 -0.06 -7.59 5.86
N ARG A 121 0.00 -8.89 6.23
CA ARG A 121 1.00 -9.82 5.69
C ARG A 121 0.90 -9.99 4.18
N LEU A 122 -0.31 -10.07 3.62
CA LEU A 122 -0.53 -10.18 2.18
C LEU A 122 -0.16 -8.87 1.46
N CYS A 123 -0.48 -7.72 2.06
CA CYS A 123 -0.05 -6.40 1.60
C CYS A 123 1.49 -6.28 1.58
N ASP A 124 2.17 -6.73 2.63
CA ASP A 124 3.64 -6.74 2.71
C ASP A 124 4.27 -7.58 1.60
N VAL A 125 3.71 -8.76 1.30
CA VAL A 125 4.18 -9.61 0.19
C VAL A 125 4.01 -8.90 -1.15
N GLN A 126 2.84 -8.31 -1.41
CA GLN A 126 2.60 -7.55 -2.63
C GLN A 126 3.60 -6.38 -2.75
N CYS A 127 3.74 -5.58 -1.70
CA CYS A 127 4.63 -4.42 -1.65
C CYS A 127 6.09 -4.82 -1.88
N ALA A 128 6.54 -5.94 -1.31
CA ALA A 128 7.90 -6.44 -1.49
C ALA A 128 8.19 -6.83 -2.94
N ILE A 129 7.26 -7.53 -3.61
CA ILE A 129 7.42 -7.91 -5.02
C ILE A 129 7.39 -6.67 -5.91
N GLU A 130 6.47 -5.74 -5.65
CA GLU A 130 6.35 -4.49 -6.38
C GLU A 130 7.63 -3.64 -6.29
N ASN A 131 8.19 -3.49 -5.09
CA ASN A 131 9.47 -2.84 -4.90
C ASN A 131 10.59 -3.51 -5.73
N GLY A 132 10.62 -4.85 -5.73
CA GLY A 132 11.57 -5.61 -6.55
C GLY A 132 11.40 -5.38 -8.06
N LEU A 133 10.17 -5.29 -8.56
CA LEU A 133 9.87 -5.00 -9.96
C LEU A 133 10.31 -3.60 -10.38
N ILE A 134 10.09 -2.60 -9.51
CA ILE A 134 10.52 -1.22 -9.76
C ILE A 134 12.04 -1.13 -9.79
N GLN A 135 12.73 -1.77 -8.84
CA GLN A 135 14.19 -1.79 -8.76
C GLN A 135 14.86 -2.58 -9.91
N THR A 136 14.21 -3.63 -10.41
CA THR A 136 14.76 -4.44 -11.52
C THR A 136 14.69 -3.69 -12.84
N PRO A 137 15.79 -3.49 -13.59
CA PRO A 137 15.77 -2.75 -14.85
C PRO A 137 14.70 -3.24 -15.82
N ALA A 138 13.91 -2.32 -16.39
CA ALA A 138 12.86 -2.66 -17.34
C ALA A 138 13.45 -3.35 -18.60
N PRO A 139 13.06 -4.59 -18.94
CA PRO A 139 13.63 -5.29 -20.09
C PRO A 139 13.19 -4.68 -21.44
N ASP A 140 12.06 -3.97 -21.47
CA ASP A 140 11.50 -3.35 -22.67
C ASP A 140 10.60 -2.14 -22.37
N CYS A 141 10.05 -1.52 -23.42
CA CYS A 141 9.15 -0.37 -23.30
C CYS A 141 7.85 -0.69 -22.53
N PRO A 142 7.16 -1.84 -22.74
CA PRO A 142 6.04 -2.24 -21.91
C PRO A 142 6.34 -2.29 -20.40
N ALA A 143 7.49 -2.85 -20.01
CA ALA A 143 7.89 -2.88 -18.60
C ALA A 143 8.19 -1.47 -18.05
N LEU A 144 8.77 -0.58 -18.86
CA LEU A 144 8.94 0.82 -18.48
C LEU A 144 7.58 1.53 -18.33
N LEU A 145 6.64 1.28 -19.23
CA LEU A 145 5.29 1.85 -19.14
C LEU A 145 4.60 1.40 -17.86
N TRP A 146 4.67 0.11 -17.51
CA TRP A 146 4.13 -0.40 -16.26
C TRP A 146 4.68 0.37 -15.05
N LYS A 147 6.00 0.62 -15.00
CA LYS A 147 6.62 1.41 -13.92
C LYS A 147 6.13 2.85 -13.88
N LEU A 148 5.94 3.47 -15.05
CA LEU A 148 5.41 4.83 -15.16
C LEU A 148 3.95 4.90 -14.70
N GLU A 149 3.13 3.91 -15.06
CA GLU A 149 1.74 3.81 -14.62
C GLU A 149 1.63 3.56 -13.11
N LYS A 150 2.58 2.82 -12.52
CA LYS A 150 2.65 2.69 -11.06
C LYS A 150 2.98 3.99 -10.33
N LEU A 151 3.81 4.85 -10.92
CA LEU A 151 4.22 6.11 -10.29
C LEU A 151 3.30 7.30 -10.62
N PHE A 152 2.69 7.28 -11.80
CA PHE A 152 2.00 8.45 -12.38
C PHE A 152 0.64 8.11 -13.01
N GLY A 153 0.25 6.83 -13.01
CA GLY A 153 -1.00 6.37 -13.59
C GLY A 153 -2.22 6.69 -12.72
N PRO A 154 -3.42 6.32 -13.18
CA PRO A 154 -4.66 6.59 -12.45
C PRO A 154 -4.69 5.95 -11.06
N GLU A 155 -4.12 4.74 -10.93
CA GLU A 155 -4.03 4.01 -9.66
C GLU A 155 -2.98 4.59 -8.69
N ALA A 156 -2.10 5.48 -9.16
CA ALA A 156 -1.07 6.10 -8.32
C ALA A 156 -1.60 7.32 -7.53
N ARG A 157 -2.86 7.71 -7.74
CA ARG A 157 -3.49 8.85 -7.08
C ARG A 157 -4.33 8.36 -5.90
N ASP A 158 -4.11 8.97 -4.75
CA ASP A 158 -5.06 8.97 -3.64
C ASP A 158 -6.28 9.87 -3.98
N GLU A 159 -7.37 9.75 -3.22
CA GLU A 159 -8.58 10.57 -3.28
C GLU A 159 -8.27 12.09 -3.21
N ASP A 160 -7.13 12.47 -2.63
CA ASP A 160 -6.63 13.85 -2.52
C ASP A 160 -5.67 14.29 -3.65
N ASP A 161 -5.59 13.55 -4.78
CA ASP A 161 -4.60 13.76 -5.86
C ASP A 161 -3.14 13.70 -5.36
N TYR A 162 -2.92 13.15 -4.17
CA TYR A 162 -1.61 12.91 -3.59
C TYR A 162 -1.08 11.57 -4.12
N ALA A 163 0.14 11.57 -4.66
CA ALA A 163 0.82 10.34 -5.08
C ALA A 163 1.69 9.85 -3.92
N PRO A 164 1.31 8.79 -3.18
CA PRO A 164 2.09 8.29 -2.07
C PRO A 164 3.42 7.69 -2.58
N ALA A 165 4.51 8.08 -1.93
CA ALA A 165 5.86 7.52 -2.04
C ALA A 165 6.65 7.77 -3.35
N TRP A 166 6.95 9.05 -3.64
CA TRP A 166 8.16 9.37 -4.42
C TRP A 166 9.40 9.23 -3.54
N CYS A 167 9.98 8.03 -3.46
CA CYS A 167 11.36 7.93 -2.98
C CYS A 167 12.30 8.16 -4.17
N ALA A 168 13.37 8.94 -3.95
CA ALA A 168 14.36 9.24 -4.98
C ALA A 168 14.96 7.96 -5.58
N GLU A 169 15.00 6.88 -4.81
CA GLU A 169 15.43 5.56 -5.24
C GLU A 169 14.61 5.04 -6.43
N TRP A 170 13.29 5.03 -6.34
CA TRP A 170 12.41 4.54 -7.40
C TRP A 170 12.50 5.41 -8.67
N ILE A 171 12.47 6.73 -8.49
CA ILE A 171 12.58 7.69 -9.60
C ILE A 171 13.91 7.52 -10.34
N ASN A 172 15.01 7.32 -9.62
CA ASN A 172 16.33 7.15 -10.24
C ASN A 172 16.37 5.90 -11.12
N VAL A 173 15.76 4.78 -10.69
CA VAL A 173 15.69 3.56 -11.50
C VAL A 173 14.87 3.78 -12.78
N VAL A 174 13.68 4.36 -12.66
CA VAL A 174 12.81 4.63 -13.82
C VAL A 174 13.47 5.60 -14.81
N MET A 175 14.12 6.65 -14.31
CA MET A 175 14.86 7.60 -15.17
C MET A 175 16.05 6.94 -15.86
N ASN A 176 16.73 6.00 -15.22
CA ASN A 176 17.82 5.24 -15.83
C ASN A 176 17.31 4.30 -16.93
N ASP A 177 16.17 3.63 -16.71
CA ASP A 177 15.52 2.83 -17.74
C ASP A 177 15.13 3.71 -18.94
N ALA A 178 14.49 4.85 -18.72
CA ALA A 178 14.14 5.79 -19.79
C ALA A 178 15.36 6.26 -20.60
N ARG A 179 16.46 6.64 -19.93
CA ARG A 179 17.73 7.01 -20.60
C ARG A 179 18.30 5.86 -21.43
N ARG A 180 18.25 4.62 -20.93
CA ARG A 180 18.73 3.43 -21.65
C ARG A 180 17.95 3.23 -22.96
N PHE A 181 16.62 3.35 -22.92
CA PHE A 181 15.79 3.19 -24.12
C PHE A 181 15.99 4.33 -25.12
N LEU A 182 16.15 5.57 -24.66
CA LEU A 182 16.46 6.72 -25.52
C LEU A 182 17.84 6.57 -26.20
N ALA A 183 18.87 6.13 -25.48
CA ALA A 183 20.18 5.90 -26.06
C ALA A 183 20.17 4.77 -27.10
N ALA A 184 19.39 3.70 -26.85
CA ALA A 184 19.22 2.59 -27.78
C ALA A 184 18.52 3.03 -29.07
N SER A 185 17.47 3.86 -28.99
CA SER A 185 16.75 4.34 -30.19
C SER A 185 17.60 5.27 -31.06
N MET A 186 18.40 6.15 -30.44
CA MET A 186 19.33 7.04 -31.15
C MET A 186 20.46 6.25 -31.84
N SER A 187 20.94 5.17 -31.22
CA SER A 187 22.01 4.34 -31.79
C SER A 187 21.57 3.58 -33.04
N VAL A 188 20.29 3.18 -33.12
CA VAL A 188 19.70 2.53 -34.31
C VAL A 188 19.61 3.51 -35.48
N GLN A 189 19.21 4.77 -35.24
CA GLN A 189 19.09 5.79 -36.28
C GLN A 189 20.43 6.18 -36.92
N VAL A 190 21.53 6.19 -36.14
CA VAL A 190 22.87 6.51 -36.66
C VAL A 190 23.40 5.43 -37.62
N VAL A 191 23.06 4.16 -37.39
CA VAL A 191 23.47 3.05 -38.25
C VAL A 191 22.71 3.08 -39.59
N GLU A 192 21.41 3.38 -39.58
CA GLU A 192 20.60 3.48 -40.80
C GLU A 192 21.01 4.68 -41.69
N HIS A 193 21.35 5.83 -41.08
CA HIS A 193 21.85 6.98 -41.84
C HIS A 193 23.26 6.77 -42.45
N SER A 194 24.13 5.99 -41.79
CA SER A 194 25.46 5.65 -42.35
C SER A 194 25.40 4.63 -43.50
N ALA A 195 24.39 3.75 -43.52
CA ALA A 195 24.19 2.78 -44.59
C ALA A 195 23.65 3.43 -45.88
N CYS A 196 22.84 4.48 -45.75
CA CYS A 196 22.26 5.20 -46.89
C CYS A 196 23.24 6.19 -47.56
N SER A 197 24.38 6.49 -46.92
CA SER A 197 25.38 7.46 -47.42
C SER A 197 26.50 6.83 -48.27
N ARG A 198 26.39 5.55 -48.64
CA ARG A 198 27.33 4.82 -49.51
C ARG A 198 26.64 4.19 -50.72
N GLY A 199 25.69 4.90 -51.32
CA GLY A 199 25.09 4.59 -52.61
C GLY A 199 25.57 5.56 -53.68
#